data_AF-W0GY88-F1
#
_entry.id   AF-W0GY88-F1
#
_cell.length_a   1.000
_cell.length_b   1.000
_cell.length_c   1.000
_cell.angle_alpha   90.00
_cell.angle_beta   90.00
_cell.angle_gamma   90.00
#
_symmetry.space_group_name_H-M   'P 1'
#
loop_
_entity.id
_entity.type
_entity.pdbx_description
1 polymer ?
#
loop_
_entity_poly.entity_id
_entity_poly.type
_entity_poly.pdbx_seq_one_letter_code
_entity_poly.pdbx_strand_id
1 'polypeptide(L)' 'MKEVSLLEMIGRSLAKVAAGAGVAAVLIWLTYVMLDVGHMQSGFTLPQSSY' A
#
# COMPACT_ATOMS: atom_id res chain seq x y z
N MET A 1 -16.64 35.54 7.69
CA MET A 1 -16.17 34.50 6.74
C MET A 1 -14.69 34.34 7.05
N LYS A 2 -14.25 33.21 7.62
CA LYS A 2 -12.82 33.06 7.99
C LYS A 2 -12.01 32.95 6.71
N GLU A 3 -11.04 33.83 6.52
CA GLU A 3 -10.11 33.76 5.39
C GLU A 3 -9.22 32.53 5.58
N VAL A 4 -9.54 31.46 4.85
CA VAL A 4 -8.73 30.25 4.86
C VAL A 4 -7.46 30.56 4.09
N SER A 5 -6.32 30.48 4.79
CA SER A 5 -5.01 30.68 4.17
C SER A 5 -4.74 29.63 3.10
N LEU A 6 -4.09 30.04 2.01
CA LEU A 6 -3.67 29.15 0.91
C LEU A 6 -2.89 27.93 1.43
N LEU A 7 -2.04 28.14 2.44
CA LEU A 7 -1.23 27.10 3.06
C LEU A 7 -2.10 26.06 3.77
N GLU A 8 -3.17 26.51 4.43
CA GLU A 8 -4.12 25.63 5.10
C GLU A 8 -4.95 24.82 4.09
N MET A 9 -5.29 25.42 2.95
CA MET A 9 -6.00 24.73 1.87
C MET A 9 -5.14 23.63 1.22
N ILE A 10 -3.85 23.92 0.98
CA ILE A 10 -2.89 22.94 0.46
C ILE A 10 -2.65 21.84 1.49
N GLY A 11 -2.44 22.18 2.76
CA GLY A 11 -2.23 21.21 3.83
C GLY A 11 -3.41 20.25 4.00
N ARG A 12 -4.66 20.75 3.94
CA ARG A 12 -5.87 19.91 3.97
C ARG A 12 -5.96 18.96 2.78
N SER A 13 -5.54 19.40 1.61
CA SER A 13 -5.57 18.60 0.38
C SER A 13 -4.51 17.50 0.42
N LEU A 14 -3.29 17.85 0.83
CA LEU A 14 -2.20 16.89 1.04
C LEU A 14 -2.55 15.85 2.09
N ALA A 15 -3.18 16.26 3.21
CA ALA A 15 -3.60 15.33 4.25
C ALA A 15 -4.60 14.28 3.72
N LYS A 16 -5.55 14.69 2.86
CA LYS A 16 -6.50 13.76 2.23
C LYS A 16 -5.79 12.77 1.28
N VAL A 17 -4.85 13.26 0.48
CA VAL A 17 -4.07 12.42 -0.44
C VAL A 17 -3.20 11.44 0.36
N ALA A 18 -2.52 11.91 1.40
CA ALA A 18 -1.69 11.06 2.27
C ALA A 18 -2.52 9.97 2.96
N ALA A 19 -3.71 10.30 3.44
CA ALA A 19 -4.63 9.31 4.02
C ALA A 19 -5.03 8.24 3.00
N GLY A 20 -5.43 8.65 1.79
CA GLY A 20 -5.78 7.71 0.72
C GLY A 20 -4.61 6.83 0.28
N ALA A 21 -3.43 7.43 0.08
CA ALA A 21 -2.22 6.72 -0.30
C ALA A 21 -1.75 5.75 0.80
N GLY A 22 -1.86 6.13 2.07
CA GLY A 22 -1.52 5.27 3.20
C GLY A 22 -2.39 4.02 3.25
N VAL A 23 -3.71 4.15 3.09
CA VAL A 23 -4.62 2.99 3.02
C VAL A 23 -4.28 2.10 1.84
N ALA A 24 -4.08 2.68 0.65
CA ALA A 24 -3.71 1.91 -0.54
C ALA A 24 -2.38 1.15 -0.36
N ALA A 25 -1.37 1.80 0.22
CA ALA A 25 -0.07 1.17 0.49
C ALA A 25 -0.19 -0.02 1.46
N VAL A 26 -0.98 0.11 2.52
CA VAL A 26 -1.24 -0.99 3.46
C VAL A 26 -1.95 -2.15 2.76
N LEU A 27 -2.95 -1.89 1.92
CA LEU A 27 -3.66 -2.93 1.17
C LEU A 27 -2.73 -3.67 0.19
N ILE A 28 -1.90 -2.94 -0.54
CA ILE A 28 -0.90 -3.52 -1.45
C ILE A 28 0.07 -4.41 -0.69
N TRP A 29 0.60 -3.90 0.44
CA TRP A 29 1.53 -4.65 1.26
C TRP A 29 0.90 -5.93 1.83
N LEU A 30 -0.32 -5.85 2.36
CA LEU A 30 -1.05 -7.02 2.86
C LEU A 30 -1.31 -8.05 1.76
N THR A 31 -1.68 -7.59 0.56
CA THR A 31 -1.89 -8.48 -0.59
C THR A 31 -0.60 -9.22 -0.94
N TYR A 32 0.53 -8.50 -0.98
CA TYR A 32 1.85 -9.10 -1.22
C TYR A 32 2.22 -10.14 -0.16
N VAL A 33 2.04 -9.83 1.12
CA VAL A 33 2.29 -10.77 2.23
C VAL A 33 1.41 -12.02 2.12
N MET A 34 0.13 -11.85 1.80
CA MET A 34 -0.78 -13.00 1.65
C MET A 34 -0.43 -13.88 0.46
N LEU A 35 0.02 -13.31 -0.66
CA LEU A 35 0.53 -14.07 -1.79
C LEU A 35 1.75 -14.90 -1.41
N ASP A 36 2.68 -14.32 -0.65
CA ASP A 36 3.89 -15.01 -0.17
C ASP A 36 3.54 -16.18 0.76
N VAL A 37 2.66 -15.96 1.74
CA VAL A 37 2.13 -17.02 2.62
C VAL A 37 1.43 -18.11 1.81
N GLY A 38 0.62 -17.73 0.81
CA GLY A 38 -0.04 -18.68 -0.08
C GLY A 38 0.96 -19.57 -0.83
N HIS A 39 2.05 -18.99 -1.35
CA HIS A 39 3.11 -19.77 -1.99
C HIS A 39 3.77 -20.75 -1.02
N MET A 40 4.09 -20.31 0.20
CA MET A 40 4.68 -21.18 1.23
C MET A 40 3.75 -22.33 1.65
N GLN A 41 2.45 -22.08 1.73
CA GLN A 41 1.44 -23.09 2.11
C GLN A 41 1.06 -24.03 0.98
N SER A 42 1.23 -23.63 -0.28
CA SER A 42 0.83 -24.40 -1.46
C SER A 42 1.67 -25.65 -1.72
N GLY A 43 2.81 -25.81 -1.02
CA GLY A 43 3.78 -26.88 -1.30
C GLY A 43 4.48 -26.73 -2.66
N PHE A 44 4.33 -25.58 -3.32
CA PHE A 44 4.97 -25.27 -4.59
C PHE A 44 6.48 -25.09 -4.41
N THR A 45 7.24 -26.14 -4.71
CA THR A 45 8.68 -26.04 -4.91
C THR A 45 8.95 -25.64 -6.36
N LEU A 46 9.73 -24.57 -6.58
CA LEU A 46 10.23 -24.26 -7.93
C LEU A 46 10.89 -25.52 -8.53
N PRO A 47 10.65 -25.84 -9.81
CA PRO A 47 11.36 -26.91 -10.49
C PRO A 47 12.85 -26.70 -10.30
N GLN A 48 13.52 -27.62 -9.61
CA GLN A 48 14.97 -27.59 -9.51
C GLN A 48 15.49 -27.83 -10.93
N SER A 49 16.01 -26.79 -11.59
CA SER A 49 16.77 -26.98 -12.82
C SER A 49 18.02 -27.77 -12.46
N SER A 50 17.98 -29.09 -12.67
CA SER A 50 19.20 -29.91 -12.67
C SER A 50 20.09 -29.39 -13.79
N TYR A 51 21.24 -28.84 -13.40
CA TYR A 51 22.36 -28.58 -14.29
C TYR A 51 23.11 -29.88 -14.58
#